data_AF-A0A6D2JWV3-F1
#
_entry.id   AF-A0A6D2JWV3-F1
#
_cell.length_a   1.000
_cell.length_b   1.000
_cell.length_c   1.000
_cell.angle_alpha   90.00
_cell.angle_beta   90.00
_cell.angle_gamma   90.00
#
_symmetry.space_group_name_H-M   'P 1'
#
loop_
_entity.id
_entity.type
_entity.pdbx_description
1 polymer ?
#
loop_
_entity_poly.entity_id
_entity_poly.type
_entity_poly.pdbx_seq_one_letter_code
_entity_poly.pdbx_strand_id
1 'polypeptide(L)'
;MAETYIGEETNQALLIPLRTPQQHHSIASHFHLYPLVEKLNDAIESGTRDQNSDALVSELNSHFEKCQQLLNSISGSLGSKTMTVDGQKRNLEESEQLLQQRRELIVEYRRSIEELVKIEP
;
A
#
# COMPACT_ATOMS: atom_id res chain seq x y z
N MET A 1 -47.86 17.54 -18.22
CA MET A 1 -46.71 17.64 -19.14
C MET A 1 -45.50 17.25 -18.33
N ALA A 2 -45.13 15.98 -18.43
CA ALA A 2 -44.09 15.34 -17.62
C ALA A 2 -43.10 14.75 -18.60
N GLU A 3 -41.89 15.31 -18.66
CA GLU A 3 -40.75 14.68 -19.33
C GLU A 3 -39.52 14.91 -18.45
N THR A 4 -39.14 13.86 -17.74
CA THR A 4 -37.89 13.74 -17.01
C THR A 4 -36.82 13.32 -18.01
N TYR A 5 -35.88 14.23 -18.31
CA TYR A 5 -34.70 13.91 -19.10
C TYR A 5 -33.74 13.06 -18.24
N ILE A 6 -33.51 11.81 -18.66
CA ILE A 6 -32.46 10.92 -18.17
C ILE A 6 -31.58 10.56 -19.37
N GLY A 7 -30.27 10.75 -19.23
CA GLY A 7 -29.22 10.47 -20.22
C GLY A 7 -28.24 11.64 -20.23
N GLU A 8 -26.95 11.50 -19.95
CA GLU A 8 -26.03 10.51 -20.53
C GLU A 8 -25.01 10.03 -19.48
N GLU A 9 -24.95 8.72 -19.30
CA GLU A 9 -23.91 8.03 -18.52
C GLU A 9 -22.64 7.95 -19.38
N THR A 10 -21.57 8.58 -18.91
CA THR A 10 -20.26 8.55 -19.55
C THR A 10 -19.66 7.14 -19.48
N ASN A 11 -19.92 6.34 -20.51
CA ASN A 11 -19.25 5.06 -20.74
C ASN A 11 -17.79 5.30 -21.17
N GLN A 12 -16.90 5.50 -20.20
CA GLN A 12 -15.46 5.36 -20.37
C GLN A 12 -14.96 4.21 -19.49
N ALA A 13 -15.28 2.99 -19.90
CA ALA A 13 -14.62 1.79 -19.42
C ALA A 13 -13.81 1.16 -20.56
N LEU A 14 -12.57 0.79 -20.21
CA LEU A 14 -11.68 -0.14 -20.92
C LEU A 14 -10.72 0.44 -21.99
N LEU A 15 -9.81 1.31 -21.55
CA LEU A 15 -8.44 1.31 -22.07
C LEU A 15 -7.49 1.06 -20.91
N ILE A 16 -7.35 -0.21 -20.51
CA ILE A 16 -6.21 -0.65 -19.72
C ILE A 16 -5.04 -0.69 -20.70
N PRO A 17 -3.97 0.10 -20.53
CA PRO A 17 -2.78 -0.08 -21.34
C PRO A 17 -2.27 -1.49 -21.08
N LEU A 18 -2.17 -2.30 -22.13
CA LEU A 18 -1.50 -3.59 -22.13
C LEU A 18 -0.08 -3.37 -21.60
N ARG A 19 0.14 -3.61 -20.31
CA ARG A 19 1.48 -3.62 -19.72
C ARG A 19 2.25 -4.71 -20.46
N THR A 20 3.31 -4.30 -21.14
CA THR A 20 4.34 -5.19 -21.64
C THR A 20 4.84 -6.08 -20.49
N PRO A 21 5.36 -7.29 -20.76
CA PRO A 21 6.04 -8.08 -19.74
C PRO A 21 7.38 -7.39 -19.44
N GLN A 22 7.31 -6.27 -18.72
CA GLN A 22 8.44 -5.76 -17.98
C GLN A 22 8.81 -6.90 -17.03
N GLN A 23 9.99 -7.50 -17.21
CA GLN A 23 10.44 -8.59 -16.38
C GLN A 23 10.31 -8.15 -14.92
N HIS A 24 9.25 -8.65 -14.27
CA HIS A 24 9.00 -8.39 -12.86
C HIS A 24 10.04 -9.21 -12.11
N HIS A 25 11.24 -8.65 -11.99
CA HIS A 25 12.20 -9.12 -10.99
C HIS A 25 11.49 -9.03 -9.65
N SER A 26 11.35 -10.18 -8.98
CA SER A 26 10.76 -10.22 -7.65
C SER A 26 11.53 -9.26 -6.74
N ILE A 27 10.85 -8.55 -5.83
CA ILE A 27 11.53 -7.69 -4.85
C ILE A 27 12.63 -8.47 -4.11
N ALA A 28 12.40 -9.77 -3.85
CA ALA A 28 13.38 -10.66 -3.25
C ALA A 28 14.65 -10.83 -4.08
N SER A 29 14.59 -10.83 -5.42
CA SER A 29 15.78 -11.00 -6.27
C SER A 29 16.79 -9.86 -6.12
N HIS A 30 16.33 -8.68 -5.68
CA HIS A 30 17.22 -7.56 -5.39
C HIS A 30 18.03 -7.72 -4.09
N PHE A 31 17.73 -8.70 -3.23
CA PHE A 31 18.44 -8.90 -1.96
C PHE A 31 19.36 -10.13 -1.95
N HIS A 32 19.70 -10.65 -3.13
CA HIS A 32 20.60 -11.80 -3.28
C HIS A 32 22.08 -11.39 -3.14
N LEU A 33 22.44 -10.88 -1.95
CA LEU A 33 23.79 -10.39 -1.63
C LEU A 33 24.74 -11.51 -1.18
N TYR A 34 24.18 -12.59 -0.61
CA TYR A 34 24.95 -13.67 0.00
C TYR A 34 26.02 -14.27 -0.91
N PRO A 35 25.76 -14.60 -2.19
CA PRO A 35 26.79 -15.18 -3.06
C PRO A 35 27.98 -14.25 -3.36
N LEU A 36 27.74 -12.93 -3.36
CA LEU A 36 28.80 -11.93 -3.56
C LEU A 36 29.65 -11.76 -2.30
N VAL A 37 29.01 -11.77 -1.13
CA VAL A 37 29.69 -11.70 0.16
C VAL A 37 30.53 -12.95 0.42
N GLU A 38 30.01 -14.14 0.08
CA GLU A 38 30.73 -15.41 0.20
C GLU A 38 32.01 -15.41 -0.66
N LYS A 39 31.90 -15.03 -1.94
CA LYS A 39 33.08 -14.89 -2.83
C LYS A 39 34.11 -13.88 -2.32
N LEU A 40 33.64 -12.77 -1.74
CA LEU A 40 34.53 -11.77 -1.17
C LEU A 40 35.23 -12.30 0.09
N ASN A 41 34.52 -13.05 0.94
CA ASN A 41 35.09 -13.71 2.11
C ASN A 41 36.21 -14.68 1.70
N ASP A 42 35.95 -15.53 0.70
CA ASP A 42 36.93 -16.49 0.20
C ASP A 42 38.20 -15.79 -0.31
N ALA A 43 38.05 -14.69 -1.07
CA ALA A 43 39.17 -13.92 -1.61
C ALA A 43 40.02 -13.23 -0.52
N ILE A 44 39.39 -12.85 0.60
CA ILE A 44 40.08 -12.29 1.77
C ILE A 44 40.82 -13.39 2.53
N GLU A 45 40.17 -14.54 2.74
CA GLU A 45 40.73 -15.68 3.47
C GLU A 45 41.92 -16.32 2.73
N SER A 46 41.89 -16.34 1.40
CA SER A 46 43.03 -16.76 0.57
C SER A 46 44.20 -15.77 0.56
N GLY A 47 44.07 -14.60 1.20
CA GLY A 47 45.11 -13.57 1.27
C GLY A 47 45.38 -12.86 -0.06
N THR A 48 44.52 -13.04 -1.06
CA THR A 48 44.63 -12.45 -2.39
C THR A 48 43.89 -11.12 -2.42
N ARG A 49 44.48 -10.08 -1.81
CA ARG A 49 44.04 -8.69 -2.07
C ARG A 49 44.56 -8.28 -3.45
N ASP A 50 43.86 -8.74 -4.47
CA ASP A 50 44.13 -8.47 -5.87
C ASP A 50 42.99 -7.67 -6.51
N GLN A 51 43.13 -7.34 -7.80
CA GLN A 51 42.10 -6.61 -8.56
C GLN A 51 40.72 -7.29 -8.53
N ASN A 52 40.65 -8.60 -8.28
CA ASN A 52 39.39 -9.35 -8.19
C ASN A 52 38.67 -9.03 -6.87
N SER A 53 39.38 -8.97 -5.74
CA SER A 53 38.79 -8.54 -4.46
C SER A 53 38.23 -7.11 -4.51
N ASP A 54 38.96 -6.18 -5.13
CA ASP A 54 38.49 -4.79 -5.30
C ASP A 54 37.28 -4.70 -6.24
N ALA A 55 37.23 -5.52 -7.29
CA ALA A 55 36.08 -5.62 -8.19
C ALA A 55 34.82 -6.15 -7.47
N LEU A 56 34.96 -7.17 -6.62
CA LEU A 56 33.86 -7.73 -5.83
C LEU A 56 33.30 -6.70 -4.83
N VAL A 57 34.16 -5.89 -4.20
CA VAL A 57 33.73 -4.79 -3.32
C VAL A 57 32.94 -3.75 -4.11
N SER A 58 33.41 -3.37 -5.30
CA SER A 58 32.71 -2.43 -6.17
C SER A 58 31.34 -2.95 -6.61
N GLU A 59 31.26 -4.23 -6.99
CA GLU A 59 30.00 -4.88 -7.39
C GLU A 59 29.01 -4.94 -6.22
N LEU A 60 29.48 -5.30 -5.03
CA LEU A 60 28.67 -5.35 -3.82
C LEU A 60 28.10 -3.96 -3.46
N ASN A 61 28.94 -2.91 -3.54
CA ASN A 61 28.50 -1.52 -3.34
C ASN A 61 27.43 -1.11 -4.35
N SER A 62 27.62 -1.42 -5.64
CA SER A 62 26.61 -1.14 -6.68
C SER A 62 25.30 -1.85 -6.40
N HIS A 63 25.35 -3.08 -5.88
CA HIS A 63 24.15 -3.83 -5.52
C HIS A 63 23.42 -3.20 -4.33
N PHE A 64 24.15 -2.75 -3.29
CA PHE A 64 23.57 -2.01 -2.18
C PHE A 64 22.90 -0.71 -2.61
N GLU A 65 23.52 0.05 -3.51
CA GLU A 65 22.92 1.26 -4.07
C GLU A 65 21.60 0.97 -4.79
N LYS A 66 21.55 -0.10 -5.60
CA LYS A 66 20.32 -0.54 -6.27
C LYS A 66 19.24 -0.96 -5.27
N CYS A 67 19.61 -1.69 -4.22
CA CYS A 67 18.68 -2.05 -3.13
C CYS A 67 18.11 -0.79 -2.46
N GLN A 68 18.97 0.18 -2.15
CA GLN A 68 18.58 1.42 -1.51
C GLN A 68 17.66 2.25 -2.39
N GLN A 69 17.95 2.35 -3.70
CA GLN A 69 17.08 3.04 -4.66
C GLN A 69 15.70 2.38 -4.74
N LEU A 70 15.65 1.04 -4.75
CA LEU A 70 14.38 0.31 -4.72
C LEU A 70 13.59 0.61 -3.44
N LEU A 71 14.24 0.57 -2.27
CA LEU A 71 13.60 0.90 -0.99
C LEU A 71 13.07 2.33 -0.96
N ASN A 72 13.85 3.29 -1.47
CA ASN A 72 13.42 4.68 -1.60
C ASN A 72 12.22 4.83 -2.54
N SER A 73 12.20 4.09 -3.66
CA SER A 73 11.09 4.07 -4.61
C SER A 73 9.82 3.49 -3.99
N ILE A 74 9.94 2.37 -3.26
CA ILE A 74 8.83 1.76 -2.51
C ILE A 74 8.32 2.75 -1.47
N SER A 75 9.20 3.36 -0.67
CA SER A 75 8.85 4.34 0.35
C SER A 75 8.15 5.56 -0.24
N GLY A 76 8.65 6.10 -1.36
CA GLY A 76 8.04 7.23 -2.04
C GLY A 76 6.67 6.90 -2.64
N SER A 77 6.49 5.69 -3.19
CA SER A 77 5.19 5.22 -3.68
C SER A 77 4.20 4.96 -2.55
N LEU A 78 4.66 4.51 -1.39
CA LEU A 78 3.82 4.32 -0.20
C LEU A 78 3.36 5.68 0.35
N GLY A 79 4.25 6.67 0.37
CA GLY A 79 3.93 8.02 0.82
C GLY A 79 2.86 8.74 -0.03
N SER A 80 2.68 8.37 -1.30
CA SER A 80 1.74 9.07 -2.20
C SER A 80 0.39 8.36 -2.42
N LYS A 81 0.24 7.10 -1.99
CA LYS A 81 -1.01 6.31 -2.22
C LYS A 81 -1.57 5.58 -1.01
N THR A 82 -0.89 5.56 0.13
CA THR A 82 -1.21 4.53 1.10
C THR A 82 -2.23 4.95 2.14
N MET A 83 -3.48 4.58 1.87
CA MET A 83 -4.32 3.97 2.89
C MET A 83 -3.56 2.77 3.49
N THR A 84 -2.84 2.97 4.60
CA THR A 84 -2.14 1.86 5.27
C THR A 84 -3.18 0.90 5.83
N VAL A 85 -2.84 -0.39 5.99
CA VAL A 85 -3.78 -1.36 6.60
C VAL A 85 -4.21 -0.87 7.98
N ASP A 86 -3.27 -0.34 8.78
CA ASP A 86 -3.58 0.26 10.08
C ASP A 86 -4.43 1.54 9.97
N GLY A 87 -4.20 2.35 8.93
CA GLY A 87 -5.00 3.55 8.67
C GLY A 87 -6.43 3.21 8.24
N GLN A 88 -6.60 2.19 7.40
CA GLN A 88 -7.90 1.66 7.02
C GLN A 88 -8.64 1.08 8.21
N LYS A 89 -7.93 0.33 9.06
CA LYS A 89 -8.48 -0.23 10.30
C LYS A 89 -8.98 0.88 11.23
N ARG A 90 -8.19 1.93 11.46
CA ARG A 90 -8.60 3.08 12.27
C ARG A 90 -9.85 3.76 11.71
N ASN A 91 -9.88 4.02 10.40
CA ASN A 91 -11.04 4.66 9.76
C ASN A 91 -12.31 3.80 9.87
N LEU A 92 -12.17 2.47 9.81
CA LEU A 92 -13.28 1.55 10.01
C LEU A 92 -13.80 1.63 11.45
N GLU A 93 -12.91 1.57 12.45
CA GLU A 93 -13.27 1.67 13.86
C GLU A 93 -14.00 2.99 14.19
N GLU A 94 -13.54 4.11 13.63
CA GLU A 94 -14.21 5.42 13.77
C GLU A 94 -15.62 5.41 13.12
N SER A 95 -15.76 4.79 11.95
CA SER A 95 -17.05 4.68 11.26
C SER A 95 -18.05 3.81 12.04
N GLU A 96 -17.58 2.71 12.62
CA GLU A 96 -18.39 1.81 13.45
C GLU A 96 -18.88 2.52 14.73
N GLN A 97 -18.02 3.33 15.37
CA GLN A 97 -18.42 4.12 16.53
C GLN A 97 -19.50 5.15 16.17
N LEU A 98 -19.33 5.88 15.07
CA LEU A 98 -20.34 6.83 14.59
C LEU A 98 -21.67 6.14 14.25
N LEU A 99 -21.60 4.94 13.65
CA LEU A 99 -22.78 4.15 13.35
C LEU A 99 -23.50 3.72 14.64
N GLN A 100 -22.76 3.31 15.65
CA GLN A 100 -23.31 2.92 16.94
C GLN A 100 -24.00 4.11 17.64
N GLN A 101 -23.35 5.28 17.67
CA GLN A 101 -23.96 6.52 18.20
C GLN A 101 -25.27 6.87 17.48
N ARG A 102 -25.32 6.73 16.14
CA ARG A 102 -26.55 6.96 15.37
C ARG A 102 -27.66 5.99 15.74
N ARG A 103 -27.34 4.71 15.95
CA ARG A 103 -28.33 3.70 16.35
C ARG A 103 -28.91 4.01 17.72
N GLU A 104 -28.08 4.38 18.68
CA GLU A 104 -28.52 4.79 20.01
C GLU A 104 -29.42 6.01 19.95
N LEU A 105 -29.05 7.03 19.17
CA LEU A 105 -29.85 8.23 19.00
C LEU A 105 -31.23 7.92 18.39
N ILE A 106 -31.30 7.01 17.41
CA ILE A 106 -32.59 6.55 16.83
C ILE A 106 -33.46 5.87 17.88
N VAL A 107 -32.88 5.06 18.76
CA VAL A 107 -33.61 4.40 19.85
C VAL A 107 -34.17 5.42 20.83
N GLU A 108 -33.37 6.42 21.22
CA GLU A 108 -33.82 7.49 22.11
C GLU A 108 -34.93 8.34 21.47
N TYR A 109 -34.79 8.73 20.20
CA TYR A 109 -35.86 9.44 19.49
C TYR A 109 -37.15 8.63 19.43
N ARG A 110 -37.07 7.32 19.16
CA ARG A 110 -38.25 6.46 19.14
C ARG A 110 -38.94 6.46 20.50
N ARG A 111 -38.16 6.34 21.59
CA ARG A 111 -38.70 6.40 22.96
C ARG A 111 -39.39 7.73 23.23
N SER A 112 -38.76 8.86 22.90
CA SER A 112 -39.34 10.19 23.11
C SER A 112 -40.65 10.37 22.34
N ILE A 113 -40.75 9.86 21.11
CA ILE A 113 -42.01 9.89 20.34
C ILE A 113 -43.08 9.02 21.00
N GLU A 114 -42.75 7.80 21.43
CA GLU A 114 -43.70 6.93 22.14
C GLU A 114 -44.23 7.56 23.43
N GLU A 115 -43.38 8.29 24.17
CA GLU A 115 -43.78 9.03 25.36
C GLU A 115 -44.72 10.19 25.01
N LEU A 116 -44.41 11.00 23.98
CA LEU A 116 -45.26 12.09 23.53
C LEU A 116 -46.65 11.60 23.09
N VAL A 117 -46.71 10.52 22.32
CA VAL A 117 -47.99 9.93 21.85
C VAL A 117 -48.83 9.40 23.01
N LYS A 118 -48.21 8.87 24.08
CA LYS A 118 -48.94 8.42 25.29
C LYS A 118 -49.51 9.57 26.12
N ILE A 119 -49.00 10.80 25.93
CA ILE A 119 -49.44 12.00 26.66
C ILE A 119 -50.60 12.70 25.92
N GLU A 120 -50.83 12.37 24.65
CA GLU A 120 -51.95 12.90 23.86
C GLU A 120 -53.29 12.23 24.29
N PRO A 121 -54.33 12.99 24.69
CA PRO A 121 -55.56 12.48 25.29
C PRO A 121 -56.51 11.75 24.33
#